data_AF-A0A0F9C2M0-F1
#
_entry.id   AF-A0A0F9C2M0-F1
#
_cell.length_a   1.000
_cell.length_b   1.000
_cell.length_c   1.000
_cell.angle_alpha   90.00
_cell.angle_beta   90.00
_cell.angle_gamma   90.00
#
_symmetry.space_group_name_H-M   'P 1'
#
loop_
_entity.id
_entity.type
_entity.pdbx_description
1 polymer ?
#
loop_
_entity_poly.entity_id
_entity_poly.type
_entity_poly.pdbx_seq_one_letter_code
_entity_poly.pdbx_strand_id
1 'polypeptide(L)'
;MKDILEGFEGTLISDFFRAYDKFEDVEQQKCLGHLLSDIIELIVKLEKENERIEKKLEKHEESVKKEEDSEAAPNKRGRPKKLESLTESQVETLQTRRVQNFKSLNQAVRLRSFFRATFKHTVLGWKTDMSKRLTKEEAEERLRELVLKLREEGVIEADLEKLLKRCKKYEKKLFTYLKYEGVPPDNNEAERKLRPFVVQRKRSGGFKSPEVMRHFVVYLSLYMTCKVNGKDFDKLLDLIFSGQEIDLGSFLS
;
A
#
# COMPACT_ATOMS: atom_id res chain seq x y z
N MET A 1 19.73 19.88 4.32
CA MET A 1 18.89 18.84 3.66
C MET A 1 17.87 19.42 2.67
N LYS A 2 17.60 20.74 2.66
CA LYS A 2 16.89 21.40 1.54
C LYS A 2 17.70 21.31 0.24
N ASP A 3 19.03 21.21 0.35
CA ASP A 3 19.96 21.23 -0.79
C ASP A 3 20.01 19.94 -1.64
N ILE A 4 19.45 18.81 -1.19
CA ILE A 4 19.64 17.53 -1.92
C ILE A 4 18.91 17.52 -3.28
N LEU A 5 17.82 18.27 -3.40
CA LEU A 5 17.00 18.36 -4.62
C LEU A 5 16.91 19.79 -5.15
N GLU A 6 17.84 20.66 -4.75
CA GLU A 6 17.89 22.02 -5.27
C GLU A 6 18.13 21.99 -6.79
N GLY A 7 17.30 22.72 -7.55
CA GLY A 7 17.34 22.72 -9.01
C GLY A 7 16.83 21.43 -9.68
N PHE A 8 16.22 20.50 -8.95
CA PHE A 8 15.64 19.30 -9.55
C PHE A 8 14.32 19.63 -10.27
N GLU A 9 14.31 19.51 -11.59
CA GLU A 9 13.15 19.80 -12.45
C GLU A 9 12.25 18.57 -12.73
N GLY A 10 12.62 17.40 -12.22
CA GLY A 10 11.87 16.16 -12.43
C GLY A 10 10.68 15.96 -11.48
N THR A 11 10.01 14.82 -11.61
CA THR A 11 8.97 14.39 -10.66
C THR A 11 9.53 13.44 -9.61
N LEU A 12 9.43 13.80 -8.34
CA LEU A 12 9.79 12.94 -7.23
C LEU A 12 8.67 11.94 -6.91
N ILE A 13 8.93 10.67 -7.18
CA ILE A 13 8.01 9.59 -6.80
C ILE A 13 8.36 9.10 -5.40
N SER A 14 7.47 9.32 -4.43
CA SER A 14 7.74 9.06 -3.01
C SER A 14 6.58 8.34 -2.33
N ASP A 15 6.89 7.65 -1.24
CA ASP A 15 5.86 7.16 -0.32
C ASP A 15 5.26 8.32 0.52
N PHE A 16 4.49 7.96 1.55
CA PHE A 16 3.88 8.92 2.48
C PHE A 16 4.79 9.29 3.67
N PHE A 17 6.10 9.06 3.59
CA PHE A 17 7.01 9.45 4.66
C PHE A 17 7.14 10.97 4.75
N ARG A 18 6.95 11.51 5.97
CA ARG A 18 6.90 12.96 6.23
C ARG A 18 8.17 13.72 5.83
N ALA A 19 9.31 13.05 5.74
CA ALA A 19 10.56 13.70 5.35
C ALA A 19 10.53 14.24 3.91
N TYR A 20 9.61 13.77 3.06
CA TYR A 20 9.40 14.29 1.71
C TYR A 20 8.51 15.54 1.67
N ASP A 21 7.79 15.84 2.74
CA ASP A 21 6.90 17.02 2.81
C ASP A 21 7.71 18.32 2.67
N LYS A 22 8.99 18.33 3.10
CA LYS A 22 9.90 19.49 3.03
C LYS A 22 10.32 19.90 1.61
N PHE A 23 10.11 19.05 0.61
CA PHE A 23 10.42 19.32 -0.79
C PHE A 23 9.18 19.88 -1.49
N GLU A 24 8.72 21.05 -1.03
CA GLU A 24 7.49 21.68 -1.51
C GLU A 24 7.62 22.21 -2.93
N ASP A 25 8.83 22.68 -3.29
CA ASP A 25 9.15 23.24 -4.61
C ASP A 25 9.39 22.16 -5.68
N VAL A 26 9.45 20.89 -5.29
CA VAL A 26 9.64 19.76 -6.20
C VAL A 26 8.29 19.15 -6.53
N GLU A 27 7.99 18.94 -7.81
CA GLU A 27 6.79 18.23 -8.25
C GLU A 27 6.84 16.78 -7.74
N GLN A 28 5.73 16.30 -7.14
CA GLN A 28 5.71 14.97 -6.51
C GLN A 28 4.57 14.09 -7.01
N GLN A 29 4.88 12.80 -7.15
CA GLN A 29 3.90 11.72 -7.25
C GLN A 29 3.98 10.86 -5.99
N LYS A 30 2.92 10.85 -5.18
CA LYS A 30 2.79 9.94 -4.04
C LYS A 30 2.46 8.55 -4.53
N CYS A 31 3.11 7.55 -3.94
CA CYS A 31 3.00 6.16 -4.37
C CYS A 31 1.58 5.64 -4.10
N LEU A 32 0.79 5.48 -5.16
CA LEU A 32 -0.54 4.89 -5.10
C LEU A 32 -0.49 3.40 -4.74
N GLY A 33 0.64 2.72 -4.97
CA GLY A 33 0.86 1.34 -4.54
C GLY A 33 0.79 1.17 -3.02
N HIS A 34 1.43 2.07 -2.26
CA HIS A 34 1.34 2.09 -0.79
C HIS A 34 -0.08 2.44 -0.33
N LEU A 35 -0.69 3.47 -0.93
CA LEU A 35 -2.06 3.86 -0.56
C LEU A 35 -3.05 2.72 -0.79
N LEU A 36 -2.96 2.04 -1.93
CA LEU A 36 -3.81 0.90 -2.25
C LEU A 36 -3.57 -0.27 -1.31
N SER A 37 -2.31 -0.51 -0.90
CA SER A 37 -1.97 -1.55 0.07
C SER A 37 -2.61 -1.28 1.43
N ASP A 38 -2.51 -0.06 1.95
CA ASP A 38 -3.13 0.32 3.23
C ASP A 38 -4.67 0.19 3.20
N ILE A 39 -5.29 0.53 2.06
CA ILE A 39 -6.75 0.33 1.88
C ILE A 39 -7.09 -1.16 1.88
N ILE A 40 -6.29 -2.00 1.22
CA ILE A 40 -6.49 -3.46 1.19
C ILE A 40 -6.32 -4.06 2.59
N GLU A 41 -5.31 -3.62 3.35
CA GLU A 41 -5.11 -4.06 4.74
C GLU A 41 -6.32 -3.74 5.62
N LEU A 42 -6.89 -2.54 5.46
CA LEU A 42 -8.13 -2.16 6.14
C LEU A 42 -9.30 -3.08 5.76
N ILE A 43 -9.48 -3.37 4.47
CA ILE A 43 -10.54 -4.28 3.99
C ILE A 43 -10.37 -5.66 4.63
N VAL A 44 -9.17 -6.23 4.60
CA VAL A 44 -8.87 -7.54 5.19
C VAL A 44 -9.13 -7.54 6.70
N LYS A 45 -8.80 -6.45 7.41
CA LYS A 45 -9.11 -6.29 8.84
C LYS A 45 -10.62 -6.33 9.09
N LEU A 46 -11.40 -5.57 8.32
CA LEU A 46 -12.86 -5.50 8.46
C LEU A 46 -13.55 -6.84 8.11
N GLU A 47 -13.10 -7.52 7.05
CA GLU A 47 -13.60 -8.85 6.66
C GLU A 47 -13.36 -9.89 7.77
N LYS A 48 -12.13 -9.95 8.31
CA LYS A 48 -11.80 -10.85 9.42
C LYS A 48 -12.61 -10.56 10.67
N GLU A 49 -12.93 -9.30 10.92
CA GLU A 49 -13.75 -8.92 12.06
C GLU A 49 -15.21 -9.34 11.87
N ASN A 50 -15.77 -9.15 10.66
CA ASN A 50 -17.11 -9.64 10.32
C ASN A 50 -17.21 -11.15 10.49
N GLU A 51 -16.24 -11.91 9.96
CA GLU A 51 -16.20 -13.38 10.10
C GLU A 51 -16.18 -13.80 11.58
N ARG A 52 -15.45 -13.07 12.43
CA ARG A 52 -15.41 -13.33 13.88
C ARG A 52 -16.74 -13.04 14.56
N ILE A 53 -17.43 -11.97 14.16
CA ILE A 53 -18.74 -11.61 14.72
C ILE A 53 -19.78 -12.65 14.29
N GLU A 54 -19.80 -13.04 13.02
CA GLU A 54 -20.71 -14.05 12.48
C GLU A 54 -20.55 -15.38 13.21
N LYS A 55 -19.32 -15.87 13.38
CA LYS A 55 -19.05 -17.08 14.18
C LYS A 55 -19.50 -17.00 15.64
N LYS A 56 -19.56 -15.79 16.24
CA LYS A 56 -20.06 -15.61 17.61
C LYS A 56 -21.59 -15.66 17.65
N LEU A 57 -22.25 -15.05 16.67
CA LEU A 57 -23.70 -15.06 16.55
C LEU A 57 -24.22 -16.47 16.25
N GLU A 58 -23.60 -17.19 15.30
CA GLU A 58 -23.96 -18.58 14.98
C GLU A 58 -23.83 -19.50 16.20
N LYS A 59 -22.71 -19.41 16.94
CA LYS A 59 -22.52 -20.20 18.18
C LYS A 59 -23.57 -19.89 19.24
N HIS A 60 -24.01 -18.63 19.33
CA HIS A 60 -25.06 -18.25 20.25
C HIS A 60 -26.42 -18.83 19.82
N GLU A 61 -26.77 -18.72 18.54
CA GLU A 61 -27.99 -19.34 17.98
C GLU A 61 -28.02 -20.86 18.19
N GLU A 62 -26.89 -21.55 17.99
CA GLU A 62 -26.76 -22.98 18.28
C GLU A 62 -26.92 -23.31 19.77
N SER A 63 -26.42 -22.45 20.67
CA SER A 63 -26.57 -22.64 22.11
C SER A 63 -28.03 -22.47 22.56
N VAL A 64 -28.73 -21.48 22.03
CA VAL A 64 -30.15 -21.23 22.32
C VAL A 64 -31.02 -22.39 21.84
N LYS A 65 -30.82 -22.86 20.60
CA LYS A 65 -31.55 -24.03 20.06
C LYS A 65 -31.34 -25.29 20.89
N LYS A 66 -30.11 -25.54 21.37
CA LYS A 66 -29.82 -26.72 22.22
C LYS A 66 -30.44 -26.62 23.60
N GLU A 67 -30.56 -25.42 24.17
CA GLU A 67 -31.27 -25.20 25.44
C GLU A 67 -32.76 -25.49 25.28
N GLU A 68 -33.41 -24.95 24.23
CA GLU A 68 -34.82 -25.22 23.88
C GLU A 68 -35.10 -26.72 23.65
N ASP A 69 -34.23 -27.40 22.89
CA ASP A 69 -34.35 -28.85 22.64
C ASP A 69 -34.15 -29.70 23.91
N SER A 70 -33.36 -29.21 24.87
CA SER A 70 -33.07 -29.91 26.13
C SER A 70 -34.17 -29.76 27.18
N GLU A 71 -34.86 -28.61 27.20
CA GLU A 71 -36.06 -28.41 28.04
C GLU A 71 -37.25 -29.25 27.56
N ALA A 72 -37.28 -29.63 26.29
CA ALA A 72 -38.31 -30.48 25.69
C ALA A 72 -38.13 -32.00 25.90
N ALA A 73 -37.00 -32.47 26.45
CA ALA A 73 -36.67 -33.91 26.57
C ALA A 73 -36.40 -34.37 28.02
N PRO A 74 -36.79 -35.60 28.43
CA PRO A 74 -36.59 -36.07 29.80
C PRO A 74 -35.10 -36.29 30.13
N ASN A 75 -34.70 -35.88 31.34
CA ASN A 75 -33.33 -35.81 31.85
C ASN A 75 -32.44 -37.03 31.53
N LYS A 76 -31.41 -36.84 30.69
CA LYS A 76 -30.28 -37.77 30.56
C LYS A 76 -29.19 -37.45 31.59
N ARG A 77 -28.65 -38.49 32.24
CA ARG A 77 -27.57 -38.37 33.24
C ARG A 77 -26.22 -38.03 32.58
N GLY A 78 -25.70 -36.85 32.90
CA GLY A 78 -24.33 -36.40 32.58
C GLY A 78 -24.25 -34.88 32.59
N ARG A 79 -23.19 -34.28 33.18
CA ARG A 79 -23.02 -32.82 33.25
C ARG A 79 -22.79 -32.28 31.82
N PRO A 80 -23.73 -31.53 31.23
CA PRO A 80 -23.49 -30.93 29.94
C PRO A 80 -22.37 -29.90 30.06
N LYS A 81 -21.51 -29.82 29.04
CA LYS A 81 -20.49 -28.78 28.92
C LYS A 81 -21.25 -27.46 28.71
N LYS A 82 -21.33 -26.60 29.73
CA LYS A 82 -22.04 -25.32 29.64
C LYS A 82 -21.31 -24.44 28.61
N LEU A 83 -21.81 -24.41 27.37
CA LEU A 83 -21.50 -23.31 26.47
C LEU A 83 -22.21 -22.10 27.06
N GLU A 84 -21.46 -21.11 27.52
CA GLU A 84 -22.06 -19.86 28.00
C GLU A 84 -22.68 -19.13 26.80
N SER A 85 -24.02 -19.05 26.78
CA SER A 85 -24.77 -18.26 25.81
C SER A 85 -24.51 -16.77 26.04
N LEU A 86 -24.45 -15.99 24.95
CA LEU A 86 -24.33 -14.54 25.02
C LEU A 86 -25.60 -13.94 25.65
N THR A 87 -25.46 -12.81 26.34
CA THR A 87 -26.64 -12.04 26.79
C THR A 87 -27.27 -11.29 25.61
N GLU A 88 -28.55 -10.95 25.69
CA GLU A 88 -29.25 -10.16 24.68
C GLU A 88 -28.53 -8.84 24.35
N SER A 89 -28.05 -8.14 25.39
CA SER A 89 -27.25 -6.92 25.24
C SER A 89 -25.94 -7.15 24.47
N GLN A 90 -25.27 -8.29 24.68
CA GLN A 90 -24.07 -8.65 23.91
C GLN A 90 -24.39 -8.94 22.45
N VAL A 91 -25.52 -9.60 22.18
CA VAL A 91 -25.99 -9.88 20.81
C VAL A 91 -26.30 -8.58 20.08
N GLU A 92 -27.06 -7.68 20.69
CA GLU A 92 -27.40 -6.36 20.12
C GLU A 92 -26.13 -5.54 19.83
N THR A 93 -25.16 -5.56 20.76
CA THR A 93 -23.86 -4.91 20.58
C THR A 93 -23.11 -5.49 19.37
N LEU A 94 -23.07 -6.82 19.23
CA LEU A 94 -22.41 -7.49 18.10
C LEU A 94 -23.11 -7.20 16.77
N GLN A 95 -24.43 -7.19 16.74
CA GLN A 95 -25.22 -6.84 15.56
C GLN A 95 -24.96 -5.39 15.14
N THR A 96 -24.97 -4.45 16.08
CA THR A 96 -24.64 -3.03 15.82
C THR A 96 -23.24 -2.89 15.25
N ARG A 97 -22.26 -3.54 15.87
CA ARG A 97 -20.87 -3.54 15.38
C ARG A 97 -20.74 -4.14 13.98
N ARG A 98 -21.46 -5.22 13.68
CA ARG A 98 -21.51 -5.83 12.34
C ARG A 98 -22.02 -4.85 11.28
N VAL A 99 -23.12 -4.15 11.57
CA VAL A 99 -23.68 -3.14 10.66
C VAL A 99 -22.68 -2.01 10.41
N GLN A 100 -22.04 -1.50 11.46
CA GLN A 100 -21.02 -0.45 11.35
C GLN A 100 -19.78 -0.90 10.55
N ASN A 101 -19.33 -2.14 10.77
CA ASN A 101 -18.21 -2.71 10.02
C ASN A 101 -18.56 -2.93 8.56
N PHE A 102 -19.75 -3.46 8.25
CA PHE A 102 -20.19 -3.66 6.87
C PHE A 102 -20.26 -2.33 6.11
N LYS A 103 -20.76 -1.28 6.76
CA LYS A 103 -20.73 0.09 6.22
C LYS A 103 -19.30 0.54 5.91
N SER A 104 -18.39 0.41 6.87
CA SER A 104 -16.98 0.81 6.72
C SER A 104 -16.28 0.00 5.62
N LEU A 105 -16.60 -1.29 5.50
CA LEU A 105 -16.09 -2.18 4.46
C LEU A 105 -16.55 -1.73 3.07
N ASN A 106 -17.83 -1.42 2.89
CA ASN A 106 -18.36 -0.91 1.62
C ASN A 106 -17.73 0.44 1.22
N GLN A 107 -17.47 1.32 2.20
CA GLN A 107 -16.76 2.57 1.97
C GLN A 107 -15.31 2.31 1.52
N ALA A 108 -14.58 1.44 2.22
CA ALA A 108 -13.20 1.07 1.88
C ALA A 108 -13.09 0.40 0.51
N VAL A 109 -14.04 -0.47 0.14
CA VAL A 109 -14.09 -1.13 -1.18
C VAL A 109 -14.28 -0.12 -2.31
N ARG A 110 -15.13 0.90 -2.12
CA ARG A 110 -15.30 1.98 -3.12
C ARG A 110 -14.03 2.79 -3.29
N LEU A 111 -13.37 3.16 -2.18
CA LEU A 111 -12.08 3.84 -2.20
C LEU A 111 -11.01 2.99 -2.90
N ARG A 112 -10.97 1.68 -2.62
CA ARG A 112 -10.09 0.72 -3.29
C ARG A 112 -10.36 0.67 -4.79
N SER A 113 -11.63 0.60 -5.19
CA SER A 113 -12.02 0.52 -6.60
C SER A 113 -11.48 1.70 -7.39
N PHE A 114 -11.64 2.91 -6.83
CA PHE A 114 -11.11 4.14 -7.41
C PHE A 114 -9.59 4.08 -7.60
N PHE A 115 -8.81 3.77 -6.57
CA PHE A 115 -7.36 3.71 -6.69
C PHE A 115 -6.87 2.49 -7.47
N ARG A 116 -7.62 1.40 -7.52
CA ARG A 116 -7.27 0.24 -8.36
C ARG A 116 -7.42 0.55 -9.85
N ALA A 117 -8.32 1.46 -10.21
CA ALA A 117 -8.52 1.87 -11.60
C ALA A 117 -7.24 2.49 -12.22
N THR A 118 -6.38 3.12 -11.41
CA THR A 118 -5.12 3.71 -11.88
C THR A 118 -4.11 2.69 -12.42
N PHE A 119 -4.23 1.43 -11.99
CA PHE A 119 -3.40 0.30 -12.42
C PHE A 119 -4.07 -0.62 -13.45
N LYS A 120 -5.22 -0.20 -13.98
CA LYS A 120 -6.01 -0.95 -14.98
C LYS A 120 -6.12 -0.14 -16.27
N HIS A 121 -6.56 -0.76 -17.36
CA HIS A 121 -6.84 -0.08 -18.63
C HIS A 121 -8.14 0.71 -18.52
N THR A 122 -8.11 1.82 -17.78
CA THR A 122 -9.24 2.74 -17.56
C THR A 122 -8.81 4.17 -17.92
N VAL A 123 -9.72 5.12 -17.84
CA VAL A 123 -9.41 6.56 -18.00
C VAL A 123 -8.46 7.10 -16.92
N LEU A 124 -8.28 6.40 -15.80
CA LEU A 124 -7.27 6.73 -14.79
C LEU A 124 -5.97 5.91 -14.97
N GLY A 125 -5.97 4.95 -15.90
CA GLY A 125 -4.91 3.96 -16.06
C GLY A 125 -3.58 4.57 -16.51
N TRP A 126 -2.51 4.36 -15.75
CA TRP A 126 -1.19 4.87 -16.13
C TRP A 126 -0.59 4.21 -17.37
N LYS A 127 -1.08 3.01 -17.73
CA LYS A 127 -0.74 2.29 -18.97
C LYS A 127 -1.72 2.55 -20.10
N THR A 128 -2.79 3.32 -19.86
CA THR A 128 -3.72 3.74 -20.91
C THR A 128 -3.05 4.81 -21.77
N ASP A 129 -3.39 4.90 -23.04
CA ASP A 129 -2.92 5.99 -23.91
C ASP A 129 -3.25 7.36 -23.31
N MET A 130 -2.30 8.32 -23.37
CA MET A 130 -2.47 9.65 -22.76
C MET A 130 -3.68 10.41 -23.27
N SER A 131 -4.02 10.28 -24.57
CA SER A 131 -5.19 10.96 -25.15
C SER A 131 -6.53 10.48 -24.58
N LYS A 132 -6.54 9.31 -23.94
CA LYS A 132 -7.72 8.67 -23.35
C LYS A 132 -7.75 8.79 -21.82
N ARG A 133 -6.72 9.39 -21.21
CA ARG A 133 -6.66 9.60 -19.77
C ARG A 133 -7.47 10.83 -19.37
N LEU A 134 -7.96 10.81 -18.14
CA LEU A 134 -8.42 12.03 -17.47
C LEU A 134 -7.25 12.98 -17.25
N THR A 135 -7.57 14.26 -17.16
CA THR A 135 -6.62 15.26 -16.66
C THR A 135 -6.36 15.05 -15.18
N LYS A 136 -5.26 15.64 -14.68
CA LYS A 136 -4.93 15.64 -13.25
C LYS A 136 -6.08 16.25 -12.45
N GLU A 137 -6.63 17.37 -12.91
CA GLU A 137 -7.69 18.14 -12.27
C GLU A 137 -9.00 17.35 -12.22
N GLU A 138 -9.36 16.65 -13.30
CA GLU A 138 -10.54 15.78 -13.32
C GLU A 138 -10.41 14.59 -12.37
N ALA A 139 -9.22 13.99 -12.28
CA ALA A 139 -8.96 12.90 -11.34
C ALA A 139 -9.03 13.36 -9.88
N GLU A 140 -8.48 14.55 -9.58
CA GLU A 140 -8.61 15.20 -8.28
C GLU A 140 -10.08 15.45 -7.93
N GLU A 141 -10.87 15.99 -8.87
CA GLU A 141 -12.28 16.29 -8.63
C GLU A 141 -13.09 15.03 -8.34
N ARG A 142 -12.90 13.96 -9.12
CA ARG A 142 -13.55 12.67 -8.86
C ARG A 142 -13.17 12.09 -7.49
N LEU A 143 -11.93 12.32 -7.04
CA LEU A 143 -11.51 11.92 -5.69
C LEU A 143 -12.24 12.77 -4.63
N ARG A 144 -12.35 14.10 -4.82
CA ARG A 144 -13.09 14.97 -3.90
C ARG A 144 -14.54 14.56 -3.75
N GLU A 145 -15.23 14.34 -4.86
CA GLU A 145 -16.62 13.89 -4.88
C GLU A 145 -16.79 12.55 -4.15
N LEU A 146 -15.89 11.59 -4.41
CA LEU A 146 -15.91 10.30 -3.72
C LEU A 146 -15.72 10.48 -2.21
N VAL A 147 -14.70 11.23 -1.80
CA VAL A 147 -14.42 11.48 -0.37
C VAL A 147 -15.59 12.20 0.31
N LEU A 148 -16.23 13.16 -0.38
CA LEU A 148 -17.40 13.86 0.13
C LEU A 148 -18.56 12.89 0.36
N LYS A 149 -18.93 12.08 -0.64
CA LYS A 149 -20.00 11.07 -0.52
C LYS A 149 -19.75 10.10 0.64
N LEU A 150 -18.51 9.60 0.78
CA LEU A 150 -18.16 8.70 1.88
C LEU A 150 -18.30 9.38 3.26
N ARG A 151 -18.00 10.69 3.36
CA ARG A 151 -18.14 11.46 4.60
C ARG A 151 -19.58 11.76 4.94
N GLU A 152 -20.40 12.11 3.95
CA GLU A 152 -21.85 12.36 4.12
C GLU A 152 -22.59 11.11 4.61
N GLU A 153 -22.19 9.93 4.13
CA GLU A 153 -22.71 8.68 4.66
C GLU A 153 -22.33 8.44 6.13
N GLY A 154 -21.30 9.11 6.65
CA GLY A 154 -20.78 8.99 8.01
C GLY A 154 -19.69 7.91 8.12
N VAL A 155 -18.46 8.34 8.41
CA VAL A 155 -17.30 7.46 8.58
C VAL A 155 -17.11 7.12 10.05
N ILE A 156 -17.17 5.82 10.38
CA ILE A 156 -17.07 5.33 11.76
C ILE A 156 -15.65 4.78 12.02
N GLU A 157 -15.11 4.02 11.06
CA GLU A 157 -13.81 3.37 11.23
C GLU A 157 -12.64 4.38 11.18
N ALA A 158 -11.88 4.46 12.27
CA ALA A 158 -10.82 5.45 12.44
C ALA A 158 -9.70 5.32 11.38
N ASP A 159 -9.39 4.10 10.97
CA ASP A 159 -8.36 3.84 9.95
C ASP A 159 -8.83 4.31 8.56
N LEU A 160 -10.12 4.17 8.25
CA LEU A 160 -10.71 4.77 7.04
C LEU A 160 -10.61 6.29 7.08
N GLU A 161 -10.94 6.92 8.21
CA GLU A 161 -10.84 8.38 8.36
C GLU A 161 -9.39 8.88 8.19
N LYS A 162 -8.39 8.14 8.69
CA LYS A 162 -6.96 8.45 8.46
C LYS A 162 -6.60 8.40 6.98
N LEU A 163 -7.10 7.39 6.24
CA LEU A 163 -6.88 7.27 4.80
C LEU A 163 -7.51 8.43 4.04
N LEU A 164 -8.76 8.81 4.36
CA LEU A 164 -9.43 9.95 3.73
C LEU A 164 -8.72 11.27 4.01
N LYS A 165 -8.24 11.48 5.25
CA LYS A 165 -7.41 12.64 5.62
C LYS A 165 -6.11 12.68 4.83
N ARG A 166 -5.47 11.53 4.61
CA ARG A 166 -4.25 11.42 3.81
C ARG A 166 -4.53 11.74 2.34
N CYS A 167 -5.62 11.23 1.77
CA CYS A 167 -6.05 11.57 0.42
C CYS A 167 -6.22 13.09 0.25
N LYS A 168 -6.89 13.74 1.20
CA LYS A 168 -7.06 15.20 1.21
C LYS A 168 -5.73 15.95 1.34
N LYS A 169 -4.86 15.53 2.27
CA LYS A 169 -3.56 16.18 2.51
C LYS A 169 -2.67 16.17 1.27
N TYR A 170 -2.66 15.04 0.55
CA TYR A 170 -1.74 14.81 -0.57
C TYR A 170 -2.40 14.90 -1.94
N GLU A 171 -3.64 15.39 -2.02
CA GLU A 171 -4.46 15.40 -3.25
C GLU A 171 -3.70 15.86 -4.49
N LYS A 172 -3.05 17.03 -4.41
CA LYS A 172 -2.26 17.64 -5.50
C LYS A 172 -1.05 16.83 -5.95
N LYS A 173 -0.67 15.80 -5.18
CA LYS A 173 0.49 14.93 -5.39
C LYS A 173 0.08 13.48 -5.71
N LEU A 174 -1.22 13.15 -5.81
CA LEU A 174 -1.67 11.77 -6.07
C LEU A 174 -1.77 11.42 -7.57
N PHE A 175 -1.94 12.42 -8.44
CA PHE A 175 -2.24 12.21 -9.86
C PHE A 175 -1.28 12.92 -10.82
N THR A 176 -0.09 13.30 -10.35
CA THR A 176 0.94 13.93 -11.18
C THR A 176 1.35 13.06 -12.38
N TYR A 177 1.26 11.72 -12.27
CA TYR A 177 1.47 10.79 -13.39
C TYR A 177 0.51 10.99 -14.59
N LEU A 178 -0.62 11.69 -14.41
CA LEU A 178 -1.53 12.03 -15.50
C LEU A 178 -1.03 13.21 -16.34
N LYS A 179 -0.14 14.04 -15.77
CA LYS A 179 0.42 15.23 -16.43
C LYS A 179 1.60 14.89 -17.35
N TYR A 180 2.39 13.89 -16.99
CA TYR A 180 3.65 13.58 -17.65
C TYR A 180 3.67 12.14 -18.17
N GLU A 181 4.03 11.96 -19.44
CA GLU A 181 4.21 10.64 -20.02
C GLU A 181 5.35 9.88 -19.34
N GLY A 182 5.21 8.56 -19.18
CA GLY A 182 6.25 7.70 -18.62
C GLY A 182 6.43 7.76 -17.10
N VAL A 183 5.82 8.72 -16.39
CA VAL A 183 5.84 8.76 -14.92
C VAL A 183 4.87 7.69 -14.38
N PRO A 184 5.32 6.71 -13.58
CA PRO A 184 4.41 5.75 -12.96
C PRO A 184 3.72 6.32 -11.71
N PRO A 185 2.54 5.78 -11.33
CA PRO A 185 1.83 6.18 -10.12
C PRO A 185 2.43 5.56 -8.84
N ASP A 186 3.45 4.72 -8.95
CA ASP A 186 4.08 3.99 -7.84
C ASP A 186 5.61 4.11 -7.87
N ASN A 187 6.25 3.88 -6.73
CA ASN A 187 7.69 3.92 -6.56
C ASN A 187 8.36 2.54 -6.74
N ASN A 188 7.67 1.55 -7.33
CA ASN A 188 8.14 0.15 -7.34
C ASN A 188 9.51 0.01 -8.01
N GLU A 189 9.78 0.80 -9.05
CA GLU A 189 11.07 0.76 -9.74
C GLU A 189 12.21 1.22 -8.81
N ALA A 190 12.02 2.32 -8.09
CA ALA A 190 13.00 2.83 -7.13
C ALA A 190 13.25 1.80 -6.02
N GLU A 191 12.20 1.19 -5.48
CA GLU A 191 12.33 0.15 -4.45
C GLU A 191 13.05 -1.10 -4.93
N ARG A 192 12.73 -1.57 -6.16
CA ARG A 192 13.44 -2.70 -6.77
C ARG A 192 14.92 -2.40 -6.95
N LYS A 193 15.27 -1.19 -7.39
CA LYS A 193 16.66 -0.75 -7.54
C LYS A 193 17.39 -0.66 -6.20
N LEU A 194 16.71 -0.27 -5.12
CA LEU A 194 17.31 -0.21 -3.77
C LEU A 194 17.41 -1.58 -3.07
N ARG A 195 16.61 -2.56 -3.49
CA ARG A 195 16.49 -3.87 -2.83
C ARG A 195 17.83 -4.62 -2.66
N PRO A 196 18.75 -4.68 -3.64
CA PRO A 196 20.04 -5.36 -3.46
C PRO A 196 20.83 -4.80 -2.26
N PHE A 197 20.85 -3.48 -2.11
CA PHE A 197 21.49 -2.80 -0.98
C PHE A 197 20.82 -3.16 0.35
N VAL A 198 19.49 -3.12 0.39
CA VAL A 198 18.72 -3.46 1.60
C VAL A 198 18.91 -4.92 2.01
N VAL A 199 18.94 -5.84 1.05
CA VAL A 199 19.17 -7.28 1.29
C VAL A 199 20.56 -7.49 1.84
N GLN A 200 21.59 -6.88 1.24
CA GLN A 200 22.95 -6.97 1.75
C GLN A 200 23.03 -6.48 3.19
N ARG A 201 22.50 -5.28 3.46
CA ARG A 201 22.47 -4.69 4.81
C ARG A 201 21.78 -5.60 5.83
N LYS A 202 20.66 -6.22 5.46
CA LYS A 202 19.92 -7.13 6.37
C LYS A 202 20.71 -8.41 6.65
N ARG A 203 21.35 -9.00 5.64
CA ARG A 203 22.15 -10.23 5.79
C ARG A 203 23.40 -10.02 6.64
N SER A 204 24.08 -8.88 6.48
CA SER A 204 25.31 -8.56 7.22
C SER A 204 25.07 -7.94 8.60
N GLY A 205 23.82 -7.63 8.97
CA GLY A 205 23.51 -6.86 10.17
C GLY A 205 23.94 -5.39 10.09
N GLY A 206 24.15 -4.86 8.88
CA GLY A 206 24.68 -3.52 8.62
C GLY A 206 26.11 -3.51 8.08
N PHE A 207 26.63 -2.31 7.81
CA PHE A 207 28.05 -2.10 7.49
C PHE A 207 28.76 -1.62 8.76
N LYS A 208 29.81 -2.33 9.19
CA LYS A 208 30.63 -1.93 10.35
C LYS A 208 31.63 -0.82 10.02
N SER A 209 32.06 -0.73 8.75
CA SER A 209 32.99 0.28 8.26
C SER A 209 32.34 1.13 7.16
N PRO A 210 32.37 2.47 7.26
CA PRO A 210 31.94 3.36 6.19
C PRO A 210 32.70 3.15 4.87
N GLU A 211 33.96 2.73 4.94
CA GLU A 211 34.79 2.46 3.77
C GLU A 211 34.28 1.24 3.00
N VAL A 212 33.99 0.14 3.70
CA VAL A 212 33.40 -1.07 3.12
C VAL A 212 32.04 -0.74 2.49
N MET A 213 31.24 0.11 3.15
CA MET A 213 29.96 0.58 2.58
C MET A 213 30.19 1.33 1.26
N ARG A 214 31.17 2.24 1.19
CA ARG A 214 31.49 2.97 -0.04
C ARG A 214 31.89 2.03 -1.17
N HIS A 215 32.79 1.08 -0.92
CA HIS A 215 33.20 0.09 -1.92
C HIS A 215 32.01 -0.74 -2.42
N PHE A 216 31.15 -1.19 -1.51
CA PHE A 216 29.96 -1.94 -1.88
C PHE A 216 28.99 -1.12 -2.74
N VAL A 217 28.80 0.16 -2.43
CA VAL A 217 27.92 1.04 -3.23
C VAL A 217 28.48 1.25 -4.64
N VAL A 218 29.79 1.44 -4.79
CA VAL A 218 30.43 1.55 -6.11
C VAL A 218 30.28 0.24 -6.89
N TYR A 219 30.61 -0.89 -6.28
CA TYR A 219 30.43 -2.22 -6.88
C TYR A 219 28.99 -2.45 -7.34
N LEU A 220 28.03 -2.14 -6.45
CA LEU A 220 26.61 -2.33 -6.73
C LEU A 220 26.14 -1.42 -7.87
N SER A 221 26.62 -0.17 -7.91
CA SER A 221 26.33 0.77 -8.99
C SER A 221 26.82 0.25 -10.33
N LEU A 222 28.08 -0.22 -10.43
CA LEU A 222 28.62 -0.80 -11.66
C LEU A 222 27.85 -2.04 -12.09
N TYR A 223 27.64 -2.99 -11.17
CA TYR A 223 26.90 -4.23 -11.43
C TYR A 223 25.50 -3.96 -11.96
N MET A 224 24.76 -3.05 -11.31
CA MET A 224 23.41 -2.71 -11.72
C MET A 224 23.37 -2.03 -13.08
N THR A 225 24.35 -1.16 -13.39
CA THR A 225 24.46 -0.51 -14.69
C THR A 225 24.76 -1.52 -15.81
N CYS A 226 25.68 -2.46 -15.60
CA CYS A 226 25.94 -3.52 -16.58
C CYS A 226 24.69 -4.37 -16.83
N LYS A 227 23.98 -4.75 -15.77
CA LYS A 227 22.76 -5.55 -15.87
C LYS A 227 21.65 -4.86 -16.67
N VAL A 228 21.46 -3.54 -16.49
CA VAL A 228 20.46 -2.77 -17.24
C VAL A 228 20.82 -2.65 -18.72
N ASN A 229 22.11 -2.55 -19.05
CA ASN A 229 22.60 -2.45 -20.43
C ASN A 229 22.91 -3.82 -21.08
N GLY A 230 22.58 -4.94 -20.42
CA GLY A 230 22.84 -6.28 -20.95
C GLY A 230 24.34 -6.61 -21.11
N LYS A 231 25.21 -5.93 -20.37
CA LYS A 231 26.67 -6.14 -20.42
C LYS A 231 27.11 -7.13 -19.36
N ASP A 232 28.19 -7.85 -19.68
CA ASP A 232 28.82 -8.82 -18.80
C ASP A 232 29.66 -8.10 -17.73
N PHE A 233 29.25 -8.23 -16.48
CA PHE A 233 29.91 -7.54 -15.37
C PHE A 233 31.28 -8.14 -15.05
N ASP A 234 31.48 -9.44 -15.23
CA ASP A 234 32.76 -10.08 -14.92
C ASP A 234 33.83 -9.62 -15.92
N LYS A 235 33.47 -9.44 -17.20
CA LYS A 235 34.35 -8.82 -18.19
C LYS A 235 34.74 -7.39 -17.83
N LEU A 236 33.81 -6.60 -17.27
CA LEU A 236 34.14 -5.26 -16.81
C LEU A 236 35.16 -5.31 -15.67
N LEU A 237 35.00 -6.23 -14.72
CA LEU A 237 35.95 -6.41 -13.62
C LEU A 237 37.33 -6.84 -14.12
N ASP A 238 37.39 -7.78 -15.07
CA ASP A 238 38.65 -8.23 -15.66
C ASP A 238 39.40 -7.06 -16.31
N LEU A 239 38.68 -6.22 -17.07
CA LEU A 239 39.26 -5.01 -17.65
C LEU A 239 39.76 -4.07 -16.54
N ILE A 240 38.96 -3.79 -15.51
CA ILE A 240 39.34 -2.87 -14.42
C ILE A 240 40.60 -3.38 -13.70
N PHE A 241 40.67 -4.68 -13.43
CA PHE A 241 41.81 -5.29 -12.73
C PHE A 241 43.04 -5.47 -13.63
N SER A 242 42.88 -5.48 -14.96
CA SER A 242 44.00 -5.50 -15.90
C SER A 242 44.85 -4.21 -15.86
N GLY A 243 44.34 -3.14 -15.23
CA GLY A 243 45.01 -1.83 -15.18
C GLY A 243 44.96 -1.05 -16.50
N GLN A 244 44.21 -1.55 -17.50
CA GLN A 244 43.96 -0.81 -18.74
C GLN A 244 43.00 0.35 -18.49
N GLU A 245 43.18 1.44 -19.23
CA GLU A 245 42.24 2.56 -19.22
C GLU A 245 40.96 2.13 -19.95
N ILE A 246 39.80 2.31 -19.30
CA ILE A 246 38.51 1.85 -19.82
C ILE A 246 37.59 3.03 -19.97
N ASP A 247 37.08 3.22 -21.19
CA ASP A 247 35.92 4.07 -21.38
C ASP A 247 34.63 3.29 -21.02
N LEU A 248 34.07 3.61 -19.85
CA LEU A 248 32.80 3.05 -19.40
C LEU A 248 31.65 3.38 -20.35
N GLY A 249 31.70 4.53 -21.05
CA GLY A 249 30.68 4.92 -22.02
C GLY A 249 30.64 3.93 -23.18
N SER A 250 31.79 3.68 -23.82
CA SER A 250 31.92 2.69 -24.89
C SER A 250 31.56 1.27 -24.44
N PHE A 251 31.98 0.84 -23.24
CA PHE A 251 31.65 -0.50 -22.75
C PHE A 251 30.14 -0.71 -22.55
N LEU A 252 29.45 0.32 -22.06
CA LEU A 252 28.03 0.27 -21.72
C LEU A 252 27.09 0.49 -22.92
N SER A 253 27.59 1.07 -24.02
CA SER A 253 26.87 1.28 -25.30
C SER A 253 26.64 -0.02 -26.04
#